data_AF-A0A537SSM5-F1
#
_entry.id   AF-A0A537SSM5-F1
#
_cell.length_a   1.000
_cell.length_b   1.000
_cell.length_c   1.000
_cell.angle_alpha   90.00
_cell.angle_beta   90.00
_cell.angle_gamma   90.00
#
_symmetry.space_group_name_H-M   'P 1'
#
loop_
_entity.id
_entity.type
_entity.pdbx_description
1 polymer ?
#
loop_
_entity_poly.entity_id
_entity_poly.type
_entity_poly.pdbx_seq_one_letter_code
_entity_poly.pdbx_strand_id
1 'polypeptide(L)' 'NRTGMATGKTPLEVETKLDRVVPADYKRHAHHWLILHGRYVCVARRPLCEKCLVADLCKWPAKTVVHHRSAER' A
#
# COMPACT_ATOMS: atom_id res chain seq x y z
N ASN A 1 8.05 -0.87 1.75
CA ASN A 1 6.65 -0.84 1.26
C ASN A 1 5.72 -0.90 2.47
N ARG A 2 4.83 0.10 2.67
CA ARG A 2 3.97 0.19 3.86
C ARG A 2 2.78 -0.76 3.86
N THR A 3 2.16 -0.94 2.70
CA THR A 3 0.93 -1.72 2.56
C THR A 3 1.18 -3.20 2.83
N GLY A 4 2.42 -3.65 2.60
CA GLY A 4 2.80 -5.05 2.75
C GLY A 4 2.52 -5.90 1.50
N MET A 5 2.05 -5.29 0.40
CA MET A 5 1.82 -5.97 -0.88
C MET A 5 3.10 -6.56 -1.48
N ALA A 6 4.22 -5.85 -1.35
CA ALA A 6 5.50 -6.25 -1.92
C ALA A 6 6.65 -5.76 -1.03
N THR A 7 7.08 -6.61 -0.10
CA THR A 7 8.19 -6.33 0.82
C THR A 7 9.52 -6.71 0.18
N GLY A 8 10.52 -5.85 0.29
CA GLY A 8 11.86 -6.09 -0.27
C GLY A 8 12.85 -5.12 0.33
N LYS A 9 14.13 -5.50 0.37
CA LYS A 9 15.23 -4.65 0.83
C LYS A 9 15.72 -3.72 -0.27
N THR A 10 15.55 -4.14 -1.53
CA THR A 10 15.97 -3.38 -2.71
C THR A 10 14.76 -2.99 -3.58
N PRO A 11 14.87 -1.92 -4.40
CA PRO A 11 13.83 -1.56 -5.35
C PRO A 11 13.47 -2.72 -6.30
N LEU A 12 14.47 -3.45 -6.81
CA LEU A 12 14.27 -4.57 -7.73
C LEU A 12 13.47 -5.73 -7.10
N GLU A 13 13.72 -6.03 -5.83
CA GLU A 13 12.93 -7.03 -5.10
C GLU A 13 11.46 -6.61 -4.95
N VAL A 14 11.23 -5.31 -4.69
CA VAL A 14 9.88 -4.76 -4.57
C VAL A 14 9.17 -4.79 -5.92
N GLU A 15 9.84 -4.39 -6.99
CA GLU A 15 9.31 -4.41 -8.36
C GLU A 15 8.93 -5.83 -8.80
N THR A 16 9.84 -6.79 -8.64
CA THR A 16 9.60 -8.19 -9.00
C THR A 16 8.40 -8.77 -8.24
N LYS A 17 8.23 -8.42 -6.97
CA LYS A 17 7.07 -8.87 -6.18
C LYS A 17 5.79 -8.16 -6.59
N LEU A 18 5.84 -6.85 -6.87
CA LEU A 18 4.69 -6.11 -7.40
C LEU A 18 4.19 -6.71 -8.70
N ASP A 19 5.09 -7.05 -9.63
CA ASP A 19 4.72 -7.65 -10.91
C ASP A 19 4.03 -9.03 -10.74
N ARG A 20 4.38 -9.78 -9.70
CA ARG A 20 3.75 -11.07 -9.38
C ARG A 20 2.39 -10.95 -8.71
N VAL A 21 2.21 -9.97 -7.82
CA VAL A 21 0.96 -9.84 -7.03
C VAL A 21 -0.11 -9.00 -7.72
N VAL A 22 0.27 -8.14 -8.68
CA VAL A 22 -0.66 -7.30 -9.42
C VAL A 22 -1.21 -8.10 -10.63
N PRO A 23 -2.53 -8.33 -10.71
CA PRO A 23 -3.14 -8.98 -11.88
C PRO A 23 -2.87 -8.21 -13.18
N ALA A 24 -2.76 -8.93 -14.29
CA ALA A 24 -2.34 -8.40 -15.59
C ALA A 24 -3.12 -7.14 -16.01
N ASP A 25 -4.45 -7.16 -15.84
CA ASP A 25 -5.36 -6.05 -16.21
C ASP A 25 -5.04 -4.74 -15.50
N TYR A 26 -4.42 -4.83 -14.31
CA TYR A 26 -4.12 -3.67 -13.47
C TYR A 26 -2.67 -3.19 -13.61
N LYS A 27 -1.76 -3.99 -14.19
CA LYS A 27 -0.31 -3.68 -14.25
C LYS A 27 -0.01 -2.32 -14.87
N ARG A 28 -0.70 -1.98 -15.97
CA ARG A 28 -0.52 -0.70 -16.69
C ARG A 28 -0.77 0.52 -15.80
N HIS A 29 -1.71 0.44 -14.86
CA HIS A 29 -2.13 1.57 -14.04
C HIS A 29 -1.61 1.51 -12.60
N ALA A 30 -1.24 0.32 -12.11
CA ALA A 30 -0.78 0.11 -10.75
C ALA A 30 0.36 1.05 -10.35
N HIS A 31 1.32 1.28 -11.25
CA HIS A 31 2.41 2.22 -11.03
C HIS A 31 1.91 3.64 -10.69
N HIS A 32 1.04 4.20 -11.54
CA HIS A 32 0.48 5.54 -11.33
C HIS A 32 -0.34 5.61 -10.04
N TRP A 33 -1.16 4.60 -9.76
CA TRP A 33 -1.95 4.56 -8.51
C TRP A 33 -1.06 4.55 -7.28
N LEU A 34 0.01 3.74 -7.26
CA LEU A 34 0.94 3.68 -6.13
C LEU A 34 1.70 4.99 -5.94
N ILE A 35 2.13 5.65 -7.02
CA ILE A 35 2.80 6.96 -6.95
C ILE A 35 1.85 8.03 -6.41
N LEU A 36 0.65 8.14 -6.98
CA LEU A 36 -0.34 9.15 -6.56
C LEU A 36 -0.76 8.91 -5.11
N HIS A 37 -0.98 7.66 -4.73
CA HIS A 37 -1.29 7.29 -3.35
C HIS A 37 -0.15 7.67 -2.39
N GLY A 38 1.10 7.36 -2.74
CA GLY A 38 2.27 7.76 -1.95
C GLY A 38 2.43 9.28 -1.82
N ARG A 39 2.13 10.01 -2.90
CA ARG A 39 2.26 11.48 -2.96
C ARG A 39 1.21 12.22 -2.15
N TYR A 40 -0.05 11.75 -2.17
CA TYR A 40 -1.17 12.51 -1.63
C TYR A 40 -1.82 11.91 -0.37
N VAL A 41 -1.60 10.62 -0.07
CA VAL A 41 -2.25 9.93 1.06
C VAL A 41 -1.22 9.30 1.99
N CYS A 42 -0.37 8.42 1.46
CA CYS A 42 0.58 7.63 2.25
C CYS A 42 1.94 8.35 2.43
N VAL A 43 1.88 9.65 2.73
CA VAL A 43 3.04 10.55 2.75
C VAL A 43 4.09 10.16 3.79
N ALA A 44 5.37 10.45 3.51
CA ALA A 44 6.51 9.90 4.23
C ALA A 44 6.49 10.14 5.75
N ARG A 45 6.17 11.35 6.22
CA ARG A 45 6.25 11.70 7.65
C ARG A 45 5.02 11.27 8.44
N ARG A 46 3.84 11.73 8.04
CA ARG A 46 2.55 11.44 8.71
C ARG A 46 1.52 10.99 7.67
N PRO A 47 1.40 9.69 7.40
CA PRO A 47 0.44 9.20 6.42
C PRO A 47 -0.99 9.54 6.86
N LEU A 48 -1.88 9.84 5.92
CA LEU A 48 -3.28 10.16 6.17
C LEU A 48 -4.12 8.87 6.19
N CYS A 49 -3.86 7.98 7.17
CA CYS A 49 -4.53 6.67 7.22
C CYS A 49 -6.06 6.80 7.35
N GLU A 50 -6.55 7.88 7.94
CA GLU A 50 -7.97 8.22 8.04
C GLU A 50 -8.63 8.52 6.68
N LYS A 51 -7.85 8.87 5.66
CA LYS A 51 -8.31 9.10 4.28
C LYS A 51 -7.95 7.96 3.33
N CYS A 52 -7.29 6.91 3.82
CA CYS A 52 -6.75 5.85 3.00
C CYS A 52 -7.83 4.80 2.70
N LEU A 53 -8.17 4.65 1.42
CA LEU A 53 -9.17 3.69 0.92
C LEU A 53 -8.85 2.21 1.22
N VAL A 54 -7.59 1.90 1.57
CA VAL A 54 -7.11 0.54 1.81
C VAL A 54 -6.46 0.41 3.19
N ALA A 55 -6.84 1.26 4.14
CA ALA A 55 -6.26 1.28 5.49
C ALA A 55 -6.48 -0.04 6.24
N ASP A 56 -7.65 -0.63 6.08
CA ASP A 56 -8.09 -1.94 6.59
C ASP A 56 -7.23 -3.09 6.06
N LEU A 57 -6.86 -3.04 4.77
CA LEU A 57 -6.00 -4.05 4.14
C LEU A 57 -4.50 -3.82 4.38
N CYS A 58 -4.10 -2.59 4.70
CA CYS A 58 -2.70 -2.20 4.88
C CYS A 58 -2.10 -2.90 6.12
N LYS A 59 -0.87 -3.43 6.01
CA LYS A 59 -0.20 -4.13 7.13
C LYS A 59 0.73 -3.24 7.98
N TRP A 60 0.73 -1.93 7.77
CA TRP A 60 1.58 -1.01 8.53
C TRP A 60 1.12 -0.92 10.01
N PRO A 61 1.99 -1.14 11.00
CA PRO A 61 1.60 -1.18 12.42
C PRO A 61 1.35 0.22 13.03
N ALA A 62 2.10 1.24 12.61
CA ALA A 62 2.00 2.60 13.14
C ALA A 62 1.07 3.51 12.31
N LYS A 63 -0.17 3.08 12.06
CA LYS A 63 -1.18 3.88 11.33
C LYS A 63 -1.61 5.07 12.18
N THR A 64 -2.04 6.15 11.53
CA THR A 64 -2.55 7.35 12.23
C THR A 64 -3.97 7.19 12.78
N VAL A 65 -4.63 6.06 12.49
CA VAL A 65 -5.94 5.69 13.03
C VAL A 65 -5.83 4.40 13.84
N VAL A 66 -6.57 4.33 14.94
CA VAL A 66 -6.72 3.11 15.74
C VAL A 66 -7.65 2.16 14.99
N HIS A 67 -7.18 0.98 14.58
CA HIS A 67 -8.05 0.02 13.92
C HIS A 67 -9.05 -0.60 14.90
N HIS A 68 -10.34 -0.39 14.64
CA HIS A 68 -11.36 -1.36 15.00
C HIS A 68 -11.20 -2.54 14.04
N ARG A 69 -10.75 -3.70 14.55
CA ARG A 69 -10.72 -4.94 13.77
C ARG A 69 -12.14 -5.22 13.25
N SER A 70 -12.32 -5.27 11.94
CA SER A 70 -13.39 -6.08 11.37
C SER A 70 -12.72 -7.29 10.76
N ALA A 71 -12.63 -8.35 11.58
CA ALA A 71 -12.73 -9.69 11.03
C ALA A 71 -14.07 -9.77 10.28
N GLU A 72 -14.13 -10.59 9.22
CA GLU A 72 -15.29 -10.80 8.32
C GLU A 72 -15.28 -9.98 7.03
N ARG A 73 -14.47 -10.45 6.08
CA ARG A 73 -14.99 -11.03 4.83
C ARG A 73 -13.93 -11.93 4.19
#